data_AF-A0A520X2V9-F1
#
_entry.id   AF-A0A520X2V9-F1
#
_cell.length_a   1.000
_cell.length_b   1.000
_cell.length_c   1.000
_cell.angle_alpha   90.00
_cell.angle_beta   90.00
_cell.angle_gamma   90.00
#
_symmetry.space_group_name_H-M   'P 1'
#
loop_
_entity.id
_entity.type
_entity.pdbx_description
1 polymer ?
#
loop_
_entity_poly.entity_id
_entity_poly.type
_entity_poly.pdbx_seq_one_letter_code
_entity_poly.pdbx_strand_id
1 'polypeptide(L)'
;MKNSLIALSKDALSSLRDLAPIVIVIAVFQILVIRQPVEGILSLVVGALLVVAGLAFFIFGLRIALFPIGEEIAHALAKKGSAVWLFLFAFVLGFGTTIAEPALLAVAEEAARVAVGGGVIADTDEAMANYALGLRLVVALSVGVALMLGVFRILTNWSLPFMIIGGYILVVIVTTIAPPEIVGIAYDSGGVTTSTVTVPLVTALGVGLASSLKGRNPMLDGFGLIAFASLTPILFVLAYGIITQWI
;
A
#
# COMPACT_ATOMS: atom_id res chain seq x y z
N MET A 1 -8.19 21.33 23.38
CA MET A 1 -7.29 22.12 22.49
C MET A 1 -5.81 21.85 22.72
N LYS A 2 -5.26 22.02 23.93
CA LYS A 2 -3.82 21.81 24.20
C LYS A 2 -3.33 20.39 23.84
N ASN A 3 -4.14 19.37 24.14
CA ASN A 3 -3.81 17.97 23.80
C ASN A 3 -3.84 17.69 22.29
N SER A 4 -4.71 18.36 21.53
CA SER A 4 -4.81 18.21 20.07
C SER A 4 -3.61 18.84 19.36
N LEU A 5 -3.13 20.00 19.84
CA LEU A 5 -1.93 20.66 19.32
C LEU A 5 -0.66 19.83 19.58
N ILE A 6 -0.57 19.21 20.76
CA ILE A 6 0.56 18.31 21.10
C ILE A 6 0.51 17.04 20.23
N ALA A 7 -0.67 16.48 19.99
CA ALA A 7 -0.83 15.33 19.09
C ALA A 7 -0.41 15.67 17.66
N LEU A 8 -0.89 16.80 17.13
CA LEU A 8 -0.53 17.27 15.79
C LEU A 8 0.99 17.50 15.65
N SER A 9 1.62 18.12 16.66
CA SER A 9 3.06 18.34 16.66
C SER A 9 3.87 17.04 16.70
N LYS A 10 3.37 16.01 17.41
CA LYS A 10 3.99 14.68 17.43
C LYS A 10 3.85 13.99 16.08
N ASP A 11 2.67 14.05 15.46
CA ASP A 11 2.43 13.46 14.15
C ASP A 11 3.30 14.16 13.08
N ALA A 12 3.45 15.49 13.12
CA ALA A 12 4.36 16.22 12.24
C ALA A 12 5.84 15.83 12.43
N LEU A 13 6.29 15.64 13.68
CA LEU A 13 7.64 15.16 13.96
C LEU A 13 7.85 13.72 13.47
N SER A 14 6.83 12.87 13.57
CA SER A 14 6.85 11.52 12.99
C SER A 14 7.00 11.60 11.48
N SER A 15 6.16 12.38 10.79
CA SER A 15 6.24 12.53 9.33
C SER A 15 7.61 13.05 8.88
N LEU A 16 8.22 13.98 9.64
CA LEU A 16 9.58 14.43 9.36
C LEU A 16 10.60 13.30 9.48
N ARG A 17 10.49 12.47 10.54
CA ARG A 17 11.34 11.30 10.75
C ARG A 17 11.13 10.24 9.66
N ASP A 18 9.90 10.06 9.19
CA ASP A 18 9.55 9.08 8.15
C ASP A 18 10.08 9.51 6.78
N LEU A 19 10.12 10.82 6.50
CA LEU A 19 10.68 11.38 5.26
C LEU A 19 12.20 11.57 5.29
N ALA A 20 12.81 11.70 6.47
CA ALA A 20 14.25 11.95 6.61
C ALA A 20 15.12 10.93 5.85
N PRO A 21 14.87 9.61 5.88
CA PRO A 21 15.64 8.64 5.09
C PRO A 21 15.59 8.92 3.59
N ILE A 22 14.43 9.29 3.05
CA ILE A 22 14.25 9.61 1.64
C ILE A 22 15.08 10.85 1.29
N VAL A 23 14.95 11.92 2.10
CA VAL A 23 15.72 13.16 1.91
C VAL A 23 17.22 12.90 1.99
N ILE A 24 17.67 12.06 2.94
CA ILE A 24 19.08 11.68 3.09
C ILE A 24 19.57 10.92 1.86
N VAL A 25 18.82 9.92 1.39
CA VAL A 25 19.20 9.13 0.20
C VAL A 25 19.30 10.03 -1.02
N ILE A 26 18.32 10.89 -1.26
CA ILE A 26 18.34 11.85 -2.37
C ILE A 26 19.55 12.78 -2.25
N ALA A 27 19.81 13.35 -1.06
CA ALA A 27 20.95 14.23 -0.84
C ALA A 27 22.29 13.52 -1.07
N VAL A 28 22.43 12.27 -0.61
CA VAL A 28 23.62 11.44 -0.84
C VAL A 28 23.85 11.20 -2.32
N PHE A 29 22.82 10.78 -3.06
CA PHE A 29 22.93 10.55 -4.49
C PHE A 29 23.24 11.84 -5.25
N GLN A 30 22.56 12.93 -4.92
CA GLN A 30 22.75 14.20 -5.62
C GLN A 30 24.15 14.78 -5.39
N ILE A 31 24.63 14.78 -4.15
CA ILE A 31 25.91 15.41 -3.77
C ILE A 31 27.09 14.50 -4.10
N LEU A 32 27.01 13.20 -3.78
CA LEU A 32 28.16 12.30 -3.89
C LEU A 32 28.23 11.57 -5.24
N VAL A 33 27.08 11.15 -5.79
CA VAL A 33 27.01 10.31 -7.01
C VAL A 33 26.85 11.16 -8.27
N ILE A 34 25.80 11.97 -8.34
CA ILE A 34 25.45 12.80 -9.51
C ILE A 34 26.35 14.04 -9.58
N ARG A 35 26.77 14.57 -8.43
CA ARG A 35 27.68 15.73 -8.29
C ARG A 35 27.20 16.99 -9.00
N GLN A 36 25.88 17.20 -9.03
CA GLN A 36 25.28 18.42 -9.59
C GLN A 36 24.70 19.30 -8.48
N PRO A 37 24.79 20.64 -8.61
CA PRO A 37 24.13 21.53 -7.67
C PRO A 37 22.62 21.30 -7.70
N VAL A 38 21.99 21.28 -6.52
CA VAL A 38 20.52 21.22 -6.42
C VAL A 38 19.98 22.59 -6.87
N GLU A 39 19.34 22.63 -8.02
CA GLU A 39 18.58 23.81 -8.42
C GLU A 39 17.31 23.93 -7.57
N GLY A 40 16.96 25.15 -7.16
CA GLY A 40 15.70 25.39 -6.46
C GLY A 40 15.61 24.80 -5.04
N ILE A 41 16.71 24.79 -4.28
CA ILE A 41 16.73 24.31 -2.87
C ILE A 41 15.60 24.91 -2.03
N LEU A 42 15.30 26.21 -2.22
CA LEU A 42 14.21 26.86 -1.49
C LEU A 42 12.85 26.21 -1.80
N SER A 43 12.56 25.97 -3.08
CA SER A 43 11.34 25.30 -3.53
C SER A 43 11.26 23.87 -3.00
N LEU A 44 12.39 23.14 -2.99
CA LEU A 44 12.47 21.79 -2.42
C LEU A 44 12.15 21.79 -0.92
N VAL A 45 12.75 22.70 -0.15
CA VAL A 45 12.52 22.81 1.30
C VAL A 45 11.07 23.21 1.60
N VAL A 46 10.53 24.19 0.87
CA VAL A 46 9.13 24.61 1.04
C VAL A 46 8.18 23.47 0.66
N GLY A 47 8.43 22.77 -0.44
CA GLY A 47 7.66 21.59 -0.85
C GLY A 47 7.70 20.49 0.21
N ALA A 48 8.88 20.17 0.74
CA ALA A 48 9.05 19.18 1.81
C ALA A 48 8.27 19.56 3.08
N LEU A 49 8.30 20.84 3.49
CA LEU A 49 7.52 21.32 4.63
C LEU A 49 6.01 21.21 4.38
N LEU A 50 5.54 21.53 3.18
CA LEU A 50 4.14 21.37 2.80
C LEU A 50 3.70 19.90 2.80
N VAL A 51 4.56 18.98 2.33
CA VAL A 51 4.29 17.53 2.38
C VAL A 51 4.20 17.04 3.83
N VAL A 52 5.13 17.46 4.70
CA VAL A 52 5.09 17.11 6.14
C VAL A 52 3.80 17.61 6.78
N ALA A 53 3.43 18.88 6.53
CA ALA A 53 2.21 19.46 7.08
C ALA A 53 0.96 18.73 6.56
N GLY A 54 0.89 18.48 5.25
CA GLY A 54 -0.21 17.76 4.60
C GLY A 54 -0.39 16.35 5.15
N LEU A 55 0.71 15.57 5.23
CA LEU A 55 0.69 14.22 5.81
C LEU A 55 0.26 14.23 7.28
N ALA A 56 0.76 15.18 8.08
CA ALA A 56 0.37 15.29 9.49
C ALA A 56 -1.12 15.56 9.66
N PHE A 57 -1.69 16.52 8.92
CA PHE A 57 -3.13 16.80 8.96
C PHE A 57 -3.96 15.62 8.47
N PHE A 58 -3.50 14.96 7.41
CA PHE A 58 -4.17 13.81 6.82
C PHE A 58 -4.22 12.62 7.79
N ILE A 59 -3.06 12.19 8.34
CA ILE A 59 -2.98 11.09 9.31
C ILE A 59 -3.79 11.42 10.57
N PHE A 60 -3.70 12.66 11.06
CA PHE A 60 -4.49 13.09 12.20
C PHE A 60 -6.00 12.96 11.92
N GLY A 61 -6.46 13.41 10.75
CA GLY A 61 -7.85 13.27 10.31
C GLY A 61 -8.30 11.82 10.20
N LEU A 62 -7.47 10.94 9.63
CA LEU A 62 -7.76 9.50 9.55
C LEU A 62 -7.90 8.86 10.93
N ARG A 63 -7.01 9.20 11.87
CA ARG A 63 -7.00 8.64 13.23
C ARG A 63 -8.25 9.00 14.03
N ILE A 64 -8.76 10.23 13.88
CA ILE A 64 -9.95 10.66 14.62
C ILE A 64 -11.26 10.23 13.95
N ALA A 65 -11.27 10.02 12.63
CA ALA A 65 -12.49 9.74 11.87
C ALA A 65 -12.57 8.28 11.39
N LEU A 66 -11.63 7.83 10.55
CA LEU A 66 -11.78 6.57 9.82
C LEU A 66 -11.35 5.34 10.63
N PHE A 67 -10.28 5.42 11.44
CA PHE A 67 -9.78 4.24 12.17
C PHE A 67 -10.78 3.72 13.21
N PRO A 68 -11.40 4.57 14.06
CA PRO A 68 -12.38 4.10 15.04
C PRO A 68 -13.60 3.44 14.37
N ILE A 69 -14.06 3.99 13.24
CA ILE A 69 -15.17 3.41 12.46
C ILE A 69 -14.79 2.03 11.91
N GLY A 70 -13.58 1.89 11.37
CA GLY A 70 -13.07 0.60 10.87
C GLY A 70 -12.99 -0.47 11.96
N GLU A 71 -12.47 -0.11 13.15
CA GLU A 71 -12.35 -1.01 14.30
C GLU A 71 -13.72 -1.47 14.82
N GLU A 72 -14.65 -0.55 15.00
CA GLU A 72 -16.01 -0.86 15.48
C GLU A 72 -16.77 -1.76 14.50
N ILE A 73 -16.68 -1.50 13.19
CA ILE A 73 -17.32 -2.34 12.17
C ILE A 73 -16.70 -3.74 12.16
N ALA A 74 -15.37 -3.85 12.23
CA ALA A 74 -14.68 -5.13 12.29
C ALA A 74 -15.10 -5.95 13.52
N HIS A 75 -15.16 -5.32 14.70
CA HIS A 75 -15.64 -5.95 15.93
C HIS A 75 -17.11 -6.39 15.83
N ALA A 76 -17.99 -5.54 15.29
CA ALA A 76 -19.40 -5.87 15.11
C ALA A 76 -19.59 -7.05 14.14
N LEU A 77 -18.85 -7.09 13.04
CA LEU A 77 -18.87 -8.19 12.07
C LEU A 77 -18.34 -9.50 12.65
N ALA A 78 -17.24 -9.44 13.41
CA ALA A 78 -16.68 -10.58 14.10
C ALA A 78 -17.69 -11.18 15.11
N LYS A 79 -18.38 -10.32 15.88
CA LYS A 79 -19.40 -10.74 16.85
C LYS A 79 -20.66 -11.31 16.20
N LYS A 80 -21.04 -10.82 15.01
CA LYS A 80 -22.19 -11.32 14.25
C LYS A 80 -21.98 -12.75 13.72
N GLY A 81 -20.74 -13.19 13.57
CA GLY A 81 -20.38 -14.57 13.21
C GLY A 81 -20.60 -14.96 11.74
N SER A 82 -20.90 -14.01 10.85
CA SER A 82 -21.07 -14.30 9.42
C SER A 82 -19.77 -14.09 8.65
N ALA A 83 -19.14 -15.20 8.25
CA ALA A 83 -17.89 -15.18 7.47
C ALA A 83 -18.06 -14.45 6.12
N VAL A 84 -19.21 -14.58 5.46
CA VAL A 84 -19.48 -13.93 4.17
C VAL A 84 -19.39 -12.40 4.29
N TRP A 85 -20.04 -11.82 5.29
CA TRP A 85 -20.01 -10.36 5.50
C TRP A 85 -18.63 -9.87 5.90
N LEU A 86 -17.89 -10.67 6.67
CA LEU A 86 -16.52 -10.33 7.05
C LEU A 86 -15.58 -10.35 5.84
N PHE A 87 -15.69 -11.34 4.96
CA PHE A 87 -14.92 -11.40 3.71
C PHE A 87 -15.27 -10.25 2.77
N LEU A 88 -16.56 -9.97 2.59
CA LEU A 88 -17.00 -8.86 1.74
C LEU A 88 -16.50 -7.52 2.27
N PHE A 89 -16.57 -7.31 3.59
CA PHE A 89 -16.05 -6.12 4.22
C PHE A 89 -14.53 -6.00 4.04
N ALA A 90 -13.78 -7.07 4.28
CA ALA A 90 -12.32 -7.09 4.08
C ALA A 90 -11.95 -6.77 2.61
N PHE A 91 -12.68 -7.35 1.66
CA PHE A 91 -12.48 -7.06 0.23
C PHE A 91 -12.73 -5.60 -0.10
N VAL A 92 -13.90 -5.06 0.28
CA VAL A 92 -14.29 -3.68 -0.02
C VAL A 92 -13.37 -2.69 0.67
N LEU A 93 -12.96 -2.97 1.91
CA LEU A 93 -12.00 -2.15 2.65
C LEU A 93 -10.64 -2.14 1.92
N GLY A 94 -10.11 -3.30 1.54
CA GLY A 94 -8.82 -3.40 0.84
C GLY A 94 -8.86 -2.75 -0.55
N PHE A 95 -9.88 -3.06 -1.34
CA PHE A 95 -10.09 -2.47 -2.65
C PHE A 95 -10.28 -0.95 -2.57
N GLY A 96 -11.19 -0.50 -1.71
CA GLY A 96 -11.57 0.90 -1.58
C GLY A 96 -10.46 1.80 -1.04
N THR A 97 -9.69 1.32 -0.06
CA THR A 97 -8.53 2.08 0.45
C THR A 97 -7.42 2.16 -0.57
N THR A 98 -7.18 1.07 -1.31
CA THR A 98 -6.10 1.03 -2.31
C THR A 98 -6.42 1.86 -3.55
N ILE A 99 -7.67 1.83 -4.06
CA ILE A 99 -8.02 2.66 -5.22
C ILE A 99 -7.97 4.17 -4.91
N ALA A 100 -8.25 4.52 -3.65
CA ALA A 100 -8.19 5.89 -3.13
C ALA A 100 -6.76 6.35 -2.79
N GLU A 101 -5.76 5.47 -2.86
CA GLU A 101 -4.38 5.77 -2.47
C GLU A 101 -3.70 6.72 -3.46
N PRO A 102 -3.29 7.94 -3.04
CA PRO A 102 -2.63 8.89 -3.93
C PRO A 102 -1.24 8.42 -4.39
N ALA A 103 -0.50 7.70 -3.54
CA ALA A 103 0.80 7.17 -3.93
C ALA A 103 0.69 6.14 -5.07
N LEU A 104 -0.40 5.36 -5.09
CA LEU A 104 -0.66 4.40 -6.16
C LEU A 104 -1.00 5.10 -7.48
N LEU A 105 -1.69 6.23 -7.43
CA LEU A 105 -1.93 7.04 -8.61
C LEU A 105 -0.60 7.52 -9.24
N ALA A 106 0.31 8.06 -8.42
CA ALA A 106 1.61 8.54 -8.89
C ALA A 106 2.46 7.42 -9.50
N VAL A 107 2.51 6.24 -8.85
CA VAL A 107 3.22 5.07 -9.39
C VAL A 107 2.58 4.56 -10.67
N ALA A 108 1.26 4.58 -10.78
CA ALA A 108 0.58 4.13 -11.99
C ALA A 108 0.79 5.07 -13.19
N GLU A 109 0.86 6.38 -12.95
CA GLU A 109 1.23 7.36 -13.97
C GLU A 109 2.68 7.21 -14.42
N GLU A 110 3.60 6.96 -13.49
CA GLU A 110 5.01 6.69 -13.83
C GLU A 110 5.15 5.36 -14.59
N ALA A 111 4.42 4.33 -14.18
CA ALA A 111 4.34 3.06 -14.87
C ALA A 111 3.87 3.22 -16.33
N ALA A 112 2.86 4.06 -16.58
CA ALA A 112 2.41 4.36 -17.93
C ALA A 112 3.50 5.05 -18.76
N ARG A 113 4.25 6.00 -18.18
CA ARG A 113 5.39 6.66 -18.86
C ARG A 113 6.50 5.66 -19.22
N VAL A 114 6.85 4.77 -18.29
CA VAL A 114 7.83 3.71 -18.53
C VAL A 114 7.34 2.74 -19.61
N ALA A 115 6.05 2.40 -19.62
CA ALA A 115 5.45 1.52 -20.63
C ALA A 115 5.48 2.15 -22.03
N VAL A 116 5.28 3.47 -22.17
CA VAL A 116 5.47 4.20 -23.44
C VAL A 116 6.94 4.13 -23.88
N GLY A 117 7.88 4.44 -22.96
CA GLY A 117 9.32 4.41 -23.25
C GLY A 117 9.84 3.02 -23.65
N GLY A 118 9.22 1.95 -23.14
CA GLY A 118 9.48 0.56 -23.50
C GLY A 118 8.75 0.08 -24.76
N GLY A 119 7.91 0.90 -25.39
CA GLY A 119 7.12 0.54 -26.57
C GLY A 119 5.98 -0.46 -26.30
N VAL A 120 5.57 -0.62 -25.04
CA VAL A 120 4.49 -1.53 -24.61
C VAL A 120 3.11 -0.94 -24.93
N ILE A 121 2.97 0.38 -24.82
CA ILE A 121 1.73 1.10 -25.13
C ILE A 121 2.02 2.29 -26.05
N ALA A 122 0.99 2.77 -26.77
CA ALA A 122 1.11 3.95 -27.64
C ALA A 122 1.37 5.22 -26.82
N ASP A 123 2.15 6.14 -27.37
CA ASP A 123 2.39 7.48 -26.82
C ASP A 123 1.18 8.39 -27.05
N THR A 124 0.08 8.06 -26.40
CA THR A 124 -1.16 8.86 -26.41
C THR A 124 -1.68 9.02 -24.99
N ASP A 125 -2.24 10.19 -24.69
CA ASP A 125 -2.82 10.48 -23.37
C ASP A 125 -3.89 9.45 -22.97
N GLU A 126 -4.67 8.97 -23.95
CA GLU A 126 -5.70 7.95 -23.74
C GLU A 126 -5.10 6.59 -23.37
N ALA A 127 -4.05 6.14 -24.07
CA ALA A 127 -3.38 4.87 -23.75
C ALA A 127 -2.74 4.91 -22.37
N MET A 128 -2.06 6.01 -22.03
CA MET A 128 -1.46 6.20 -20.71
C MET A 128 -2.50 6.21 -19.59
N ALA A 129 -3.60 6.94 -19.76
CA ALA A 129 -4.67 7.00 -18.78
C ALA A 129 -5.33 5.63 -18.56
N ASN A 130 -5.58 4.88 -19.65
CA ASN A 130 -6.15 3.54 -19.57
C ASN A 130 -5.21 2.55 -18.89
N TYR A 131 -3.91 2.61 -19.19
CA TYR A 131 -2.91 1.76 -18.55
C TYR A 131 -2.80 2.05 -17.04
N ALA A 132 -2.69 3.33 -16.67
CA ALA A 132 -2.61 3.75 -15.28
C ALA A 132 -3.88 3.33 -14.50
N LEU A 133 -5.07 3.50 -15.09
CA LEU A 133 -6.32 3.05 -14.49
C LEU A 133 -6.37 1.53 -14.34
N GLY A 134 -5.97 0.79 -15.38
CA GLY A 134 -5.92 -0.68 -15.36
C GLY A 134 -5.02 -1.19 -14.23
N LEU A 135 -3.81 -0.63 -14.12
CA LEU A 135 -2.86 -0.98 -13.07
C LEU A 135 -3.43 -0.67 -11.67
N ARG A 136 -4.06 0.49 -11.49
CA ARG A 136 -4.72 0.86 -10.21
C ARG A 136 -5.81 -0.13 -9.83
N LEU A 137 -6.64 -0.55 -10.79
CA LEU A 137 -7.70 -1.54 -10.54
C LEU A 137 -7.13 -2.92 -10.20
N VAL A 138 -6.07 -3.35 -10.88
CA VAL A 138 -5.38 -4.62 -10.60
C VAL A 138 -4.80 -4.62 -9.20
N VAL A 139 -4.11 -3.55 -8.81
CA VAL A 139 -3.54 -3.42 -7.46
C VAL A 139 -4.65 -3.35 -6.41
N ALA A 140 -5.71 -2.57 -6.63
CA ALA A 140 -6.84 -2.53 -5.70
C ALA A 140 -7.54 -3.88 -5.54
N LEU A 141 -7.76 -4.60 -6.64
CA LEU A 141 -8.31 -5.96 -6.64
C LEU A 141 -7.41 -6.91 -5.84
N SER A 142 -6.10 -6.82 -6.05
CA SER A 142 -5.11 -7.66 -5.37
C SER A 142 -5.14 -7.47 -3.85
N VAL A 143 -5.26 -6.22 -3.36
CA VAL A 143 -5.33 -5.93 -1.93
C VAL A 143 -6.66 -6.40 -1.35
N GLY A 144 -7.77 -6.21 -2.06
CA GLY A 144 -9.06 -6.76 -1.65
C GLY A 144 -9.00 -8.28 -1.45
N VAL A 145 -8.42 -9.01 -2.41
CA VAL A 145 -8.19 -10.46 -2.31
C VAL A 145 -7.21 -10.80 -1.18
N ALA A 146 -6.14 -10.03 -1.02
CA ALA A 146 -5.16 -10.22 0.05
C ALA A 146 -5.79 -10.16 1.44
N LEU A 147 -6.67 -9.17 1.68
CA LEU A 147 -7.36 -9.04 2.95
C LEU A 147 -8.38 -10.16 3.18
N MET A 148 -9.09 -10.60 2.13
CA MET A 148 -9.94 -11.80 2.23
C MET A 148 -9.13 -13.03 2.64
N LEU A 149 -7.97 -13.26 2.01
CA LEU A 149 -7.06 -14.36 2.34
C LEU A 149 -6.50 -14.24 3.77
N GLY A 150 -6.15 -13.02 4.20
CA GLY A 150 -5.69 -12.76 5.55
C GLY A 150 -6.77 -13.04 6.60
N VAL A 151 -8.01 -12.59 6.37
CA VAL A 151 -9.16 -12.92 7.23
C VAL A 151 -9.39 -14.44 7.26
N PHE A 152 -9.34 -15.10 6.10
CA PHE A 152 -9.51 -16.55 6.00
C PHE A 152 -8.46 -17.27 6.84
N ARG A 153 -7.21 -16.82 6.78
CA ARG A 153 -6.12 -17.37 7.59
C ARG A 153 -6.37 -17.19 9.09
N ILE A 154 -6.83 -16.00 9.52
CA ILE A 154 -7.13 -15.72 10.93
C ILE A 154 -8.23 -16.66 11.44
N LEU A 155 -9.28 -16.89 10.65
CA LEU A 155 -10.37 -17.80 11.01
C LEU A 155 -9.91 -19.27 11.07
N THR A 156 -9.05 -19.70 10.14
CA THR A 156 -8.62 -21.10 10.02
C THR A 156 -7.36 -21.46 10.81
N ASN A 157 -6.68 -20.50 11.45
CA ASN A 157 -5.39 -20.70 12.12
C ASN A 157 -4.26 -21.20 11.23
N TRP A 158 -4.29 -20.82 9.96
CA TRP A 158 -3.20 -21.18 9.07
C TRP A 158 -1.92 -20.42 9.41
N SER A 159 -0.79 -21.11 9.32
CA SER A 159 0.53 -20.55 9.63
C SER A 159 0.91 -19.47 8.61
N LEU A 160 1.11 -18.24 9.11
CA LEU A 160 1.52 -17.10 8.29
C LEU A 160 2.87 -17.34 7.59
N PRO A 161 3.94 -17.82 8.27
CA PRO A 161 5.23 -18.04 7.61
C PRO A 161 5.15 -18.91 6.35
N PHE A 162 4.40 -20.01 6.38
CA PHE A 162 4.31 -20.89 5.20
C PHE A 162 3.62 -20.21 4.01
N MET A 163 2.59 -19.41 4.26
CA MET A 163 1.90 -18.67 3.20
C MET A 163 2.79 -17.58 2.61
N ILE A 164 3.54 -16.85 3.45
CA ILE A 164 4.45 -15.79 2.99
C ILE A 164 5.64 -16.38 2.24
N ILE A 165 6.26 -17.44 2.75
CA ILE A 165 7.37 -18.12 2.07
C ILE A 165 6.91 -18.68 0.72
N GLY A 166 5.77 -19.39 0.68
CA GLY A 166 5.21 -19.92 -0.56
C GLY A 166 4.86 -18.82 -1.56
N GLY A 167 4.28 -17.72 -1.07
CA GLY A 167 3.97 -16.55 -1.89
C GLY A 167 5.21 -15.88 -2.48
N TYR A 168 6.29 -15.73 -1.71
CA TYR A 168 7.53 -15.16 -2.23
C TYR A 168 8.27 -16.10 -3.19
N ILE A 169 8.22 -17.42 -2.96
CA ILE A 169 8.71 -18.40 -3.95
C ILE A 169 7.97 -18.22 -5.26
N LEU A 170 6.64 -18.06 -5.21
CA LEU A 170 5.84 -17.78 -6.40
C LEU A 170 6.22 -16.44 -7.04
N VAL A 171 6.41 -15.37 -6.25
CA VAL A 171 6.88 -14.07 -6.76
C VAL A 171 8.19 -14.23 -7.52
N VAL A 172 9.17 -14.94 -6.96
CA VAL A 172 10.48 -15.15 -7.59
C VAL A 172 10.32 -15.90 -8.92
N ILE A 173 9.52 -16.97 -8.94
CA ILE A 173 9.27 -17.75 -10.16
C ILE A 173 8.60 -16.87 -11.23
N VAL A 174 7.54 -16.15 -10.88
CA VAL A 174 6.80 -15.29 -11.81
C VAL A 174 7.68 -14.12 -12.28
N THR A 175 8.57 -13.60 -11.44
CA THR A 175 9.53 -12.54 -11.83
C THR A 175 10.44 -13.00 -12.97
N THR A 176 10.84 -14.27 -13.03
CA THR A 176 11.72 -14.77 -14.12
C THR A 176 11.06 -14.84 -15.50
N ILE A 177 9.72 -14.83 -15.55
CA ILE A 177 8.94 -14.87 -16.80
C ILE A 177 8.29 -13.52 -17.11
N ALA A 178 8.34 -12.56 -16.18
CA ALA A 178 7.71 -11.26 -16.33
C ALA A 178 8.59 -10.31 -17.17
N PRO A 179 7.97 -9.36 -17.89
CA PRO A 179 8.69 -8.34 -18.64
C PRO A 179 9.59 -7.47 -17.74
N PRO A 180 10.84 -7.15 -18.12
CA PRO A 180 11.72 -6.33 -17.29
C PRO A 180 11.12 -4.97 -16.89
N GLU A 181 10.29 -4.40 -17.76
CA GLU A 181 9.67 -3.09 -17.58
C GLU A 181 8.65 -3.09 -16.43
N ILE A 182 7.91 -4.19 -16.23
CA ILE A 182 6.89 -4.28 -15.17
C ILE A 182 7.48 -4.67 -13.82
N VAL A 183 8.66 -5.30 -13.79
CA VAL A 183 9.22 -5.86 -12.54
C VAL A 183 9.41 -4.76 -11.49
N GLY A 184 10.04 -3.64 -11.84
CA GLY A 184 10.22 -2.53 -10.90
C GLY A 184 8.88 -2.01 -10.36
N ILE A 185 7.91 -1.80 -11.26
CA ILE A 185 6.56 -1.33 -10.93
C ILE A 185 5.83 -2.32 -10.01
N ALA A 186 6.01 -3.63 -10.21
CA ALA A 186 5.37 -4.66 -9.38
C ALA A 186 5.86 -4.61 -7.94
N TYR A 187 7.17 -4.50 -7.73
CA TYR A 187 7.75 -4.42 -6.39
C TYR A 187 7.41 -3.08 -5.71
N ASP A 188 7.41 -1.98 -6.45
CA ASP A 188 6.98 -0.67 -5.92
C ASP A 188 5.50 -0.67 -5.55
N SER A 189 4.64 -1.32 -6.35
CA SER A 189 3.20 -1.44 -6.06
C SER A 189 2.94 -2.17 -4.75
N GLY A 190 3.73 -3.20 -4.43
CA GLY A 190 3.65 -3.89 -3.13
C GLY A 190 4.09 -3.03 -1.95
N GLY A 191 5.04 -2.11 -2.17
CA GLY A 191 5.44 -1.11 -1.15
C GLY A 191 4.37 -0.04 -0.94
N VAL A 192 3.80 0.47 -2.03
CA VAL A 192 2.77 1.53 -2.01
C VAL A 192 1.52 1.11 -1.25
N THR A 193 1.12 -0.16 -1.31
CA THR A 193 -0.09 -0.64 -0.63
C THR A 193 0.06 -0.69 0.90
N THR A 194 1.29 -0.52 1.41
CA THR A 194 1.58 -0.30 2.84
C THR A 194 1.60 1.18 3.24
N SER A 195 0.82 2.00 2.55
CA SER A 195 0.73 3.44 2.78
C SER A 195 0.19 3.81 4.17
N THR A 196 0.31 5.10 4.47
CA THR A 196 -0.22 5.75 5.68
C THR A 196 -1.73 5.60 5.86
N VAL A 197 -2.48 5.31 4.80
CA VAL A 197 -3.95 5.10 4.84
C VAL A 197 -4.29 3.64 5.10
N THR A 198 -3.72 2.75 4.31
CA THR A 198 -4.13 1.35 4.24
C THR A 198 -3.66 0.58 5.47
N VAL A 199 -2.42 0.79 5.94
CA VAL A 199 -1.84 0.01 7.04
C VAL A 199 -2.65 0.11 8.33
N PRO A 200 -3.04 1.31 8.82
CA PRO A 200 -3.80 1.38 10.07
C PRO A 200 -5.20 0.76 9.95
N LEU A 201 -5.88 0.91 8.81
CA LEU A 201 -7.20 0.30 8.57
C LEU A 201 -7.12 -1.22 8.49
N VAL A 202 -6.10 -1.75 7.81
CA VAL A 202 -5.85 -3.19 7.72
C VAL A 202 -5.46 -3.77 9.07
N THR A 203 -4.65 -3.04 9.83
CA THR A 203 -4.23 -3.43 11.19
C THR A 203 -5.42 -3.41 12.14
N ALA A 204 -6.26 -2.37 12.09
CA ALA A 204 -7.50 -2.28 12.84
C ALA A 204 -8.41 -3.49 12.59
N LEU A 205 -8.65 -3.83 11.32
CA LEU A 205 -9.41 -5.02 10.94
C LEU A 205 -8.78 -6.31 11.52
N GLY A 206 -7.48 -6.46 11.35
CA GLY A 206 -6.75 -7.66 11.78
C GLY A 206 -6.69 -7.85 13.28
N VAL A 207 -6.31 -6.80 14.02
CA VAL A 207 -6.23 -6.76 15.47
C VAL A 207 -7.63 -6.90 16.07
N GLY A 208 -8.64 -6.19 15.54
CA GLY A 208 -10.02 -6.26 16.02
C GLY A 208 -10.62 -7.66 15.84
N LEU A 209 -10.39 -8.28 14.67
CA LEU A 209 -10.83 -9.65 14.41
C LEU A 209 -10.11 -10.66 15.30
N ALA A 210 -8.78 -10.60 15.38
CA ALA A 210 -7.97 -11.51 16.19
C ALA A 210 -8.32 -11.38 17.69
N SER A 211 -8.54 -10.17 18.20
CA SER A 211 -8.91 -9.93 19.60
C SER A 211 -10.30 -10.46 19.95
N SER A 212 -11.18 -10.62 18.96
CA SER A 212 -12.51 -11.18 19.13
C SER A 212 -12.54 -12.71 19.12
N LEU A 213 -11.42 -13.36 18.77
CA LEU A 213 -11.32 -14.81 18.61
C LEU A 213 -10.41 -15.42 19.70
N LYS A 214 -10.87 -16.51 20.33
CA LYS A 214 -10.06 -17.21 21.33
C LYS A 214 -8.84 -17.89 20.71
N GLY A 215 -7.70 -17.84 21.40
CA GLY A 215 -6.46 -18.51 20.98
C GLY A 215 -5.70 -17.80 19.85
N ARG A 216 -6.05 -16.55 19.55
CA ARG A 216 -5.36 -15.72 18.56
C ARG A 216 -4.36 -14.77 19.19
N ASN A 217 -3.35 -14.40 18.42
CA ASN A 217 -2.39 -13.39 18.82
C ASN A 217 -2.60 -12.15 17.94
N PRO A 218 -3.22 -11.07 18.47
CA PRO A 218 -3.50 -9.87 17.68
C PRO A 218 -2.28 -9.26 17.01
N MET A 219 -1.09 -9.42 17.60
CA MET A 219 0.15 -8.92 17.01
C MET A 219 0.56 -9.74 15.79
N LEU A 220 0.62 -11.07 15.89
CA LEU A 220 0.98 -11.91 14.74
C LEU A 220 -0.10 -11.91 13.67
N ASP A 221 -1.35 -11.97 14.09
CA ASP A 221 -2.49 -12.11 13.20
C ASP A 221 -2.88 -10.80 12.52
N GLY A 222 -2.81 -9.69 13.26
CA GLY A 222 -3.08 -8.35 12.73
C GLY A 222 -2.02 -7.88 11.74
N PHE A 223 -0.74 -7.98 12.10
CA PHE A 223 0.35 -7.60 11.20
C PHE A 223 0.49 -8.56 10.00
N GLY A 224 0.04 -9.82 10.15
CA GLY A 224 0.02 -10.77 9.04
C GLY A 224 -0.83 -10.34 7.85
N LEU A 225 -1.88 -9.54 8.06
CA LEU A 225 -2.68 -8.97 6.96
C LEU A 225 -1.88 -7.97 6.11
N ILE A 226 -0.98 -7.19 6.72
CA ILE A 226 -0.11 -6.26 6.00
C ILE A 226 0.82 -7.05 5.06
N ALA A 227 1.33 -8.20 5.53
CA ALA A 227 2.21 -9.03 4.72
C ALA A 227 1.51 -9.55 3.45
N PHE A 228 0.23 -9.95 3.54
CA PHE A 228 -0.55 -10.29 2.34
C PHE A 228 -0.80 -9.07 1.46
N ALA A 229 -1.21 -7.94 2.05
CA ALA A 229 -1.46 -6.71 1.32
C ALA A 229 -0.22 -6.18 0.58
N SER A 230 0.99 -6.58 0.97
CA SER A 230 2.24 -6.25 0.27
C SER A 230 2.61 -7.28 -0.79
N LEU A 231 2.40 -8.57 -0.50
CA LEU A 231 2.82 -9.67 -1.37
C LEU A 231 1.90 -9.85 -2.59
N THR A 232 0.59 -9.81 -2.38
CA THR A 232 -0.39 -10.08 -3.44
C THR A 232 -0.36 -9.06 -4.60
N PRO A 233 -0.18 -7.74 -4.36
CA PRO A 233 0.01 -6.78 -5.44
C PRO A 233 1.17 -7.11 -6.37
N ILE A 234 2.31 -7.56 -5.83
CA ILE A 234 3.47 -7.93 -6.64
C ILE A 234 3.07 -9.01 -7.65
N LEU A 235 2.41 -10.08 -7.17
CA LEU A 235 1.95 -11.17 -8.03
C LEU A 235 0.94 -10.71 -9.09
N PHE A 236 -0.02 -9.87 -8.70
CA PHE A 236 -1.07 -9.40 -9.60
C PHE A 236 -0.51 -8.45 -10.67
N VAL A 237 0.43 -7.58 -10.32
CA VAL A 237 1.07 -6.66 -11.26
C VAL A 237 2.02 -7.41 -12.20
N LEU A 238 2.78 -8.39 -11.70
CA LEU A 238 3.59 -9.27 -12.56
C LEU A 238 2.69 -10.02 -13.56
N ALA A 239 1.57 -10.58 -13.09
CA ALA A 239 0.61 -11.26 -13.96
C ALA A 239 -0.02 -10.30 -14.99
N TYR A 240 -0.35 -9.08 -14.57
CA TYR A 240 -0.86 -8.04 -15.46
C TYR A 240 0.14 -7.67 -16.56
N GLY A 241 1.41 -7.50 -16.23
CA GLY A 241 2.46 -7.23 -17.21
C GLY A 241 2.64 -8.37 -18.21
N ILE A 242 2.58 -9.62 -17.75
CA ILE A 242 2.63 -10.80 -18.63
C ILE A 242 1.42 -10.79 -19.58
N ILE A 243 0.20 -10.59 -19.08
CA ILE A 243 -1.00 -10.62 -19.93
C ILE A 243 -0.98 -9.48 -20.95
N THR A 244 -0.57 -8.28 -20.55
CA THR A 244 -0.60 -7.08 -21.41
C THR A 244 0.51 -7.05 -22.46
N GLN A 245 1.68 -7.67 -22.22
CA GLN A 245 2.69 -7.82 -23.27
C GLN A 245 2.36 -8.91 -24.31
N TRP A 246 1.56 -9.91 -23.93
CA TRP A 246 1.21 -11.03 -24.81
C TRP A 246 0.00 -10.74 -25.71
N ILE A 247 -0.69 -9.62 -25.50
CA ILE A 247 -1.81 -9.12 -26.32
C ILE A 247 -1.29 -8.03 -27.27
#